data_AF-A0ABD1RFS1-F1
#
_entry.id   AF-A0ABD1RFS1-F1
#
_cell.length_a   1.000
_cell.length_b   1.000
_cell.length_c   1.000
_cell.angle_alpha   90.00
_cell.angle_beta   90.00
_cell.angle_gamma   90.00
#
_symmetry.space_group_name_H-M   'P 1'
#
loop_
_entity.id
_entity.type
_entity.pdbx_description
1 polymer ?
#
loop_
_entity_poly.entity_id
_entity_poly.type
_entity_poly.pdbx_seq_one_letter_code
_entity_poly.pdbx_strand_id
1 'polypeptide(L)'
;MAGNVEADPFKKGAQVEVSLEDDGFRGVLPLREAVDPILVRPIPPREARRRFHVSEDVDAFHNDGWWEGIVITALDGGRYSVFFRSSREQIEFDESQLRLHREWVYGKWVPPLEAVNDDSQEVQKQPEQKK
;
A
#
# COMPACT_ATOMS: atom_id res chain seq x y z
N MET A 1 32.09 12.11 -15.61
CA MET A 1 30.74 11.59 -15.86
C MET A 1 30.40 10.66 -14.71
N ALA A 2 29.70 11.15 -13.68
CA ALA A 2 29.23 10.29 -12.60
C ALA A 2 28.00 9.54 -13.13
N GLY A 3 28.15 8.26 -13.41
CA GLY A 3 27.03 7.40 -13.75
C GLY A 3 26.11 7.34 -12.54
N ASN A 4 24.87 7.81 -12.72
CA ASN A 4 23.81 7.62 -11.76
C ASN A 4 23.49 6.12 -11.76
N VAL A 5 24.11 5.35 -10.85
CA VAL A 5 23.84 3.94 -10.72
C VAL A 5 22.47 3.84 -10.07
N GLU A 6 21.43 3.58 -10.85
CA GLU A 6 20.12 3.23 -10.32
C GLU A 6 20.32 2.08 -9.33
N ALA A 7 19.93 2.31 -8.07
CA ALA A 7 20.14 1.34 -7.02
C ALA A 7 19.30 0.11 -7.32
N ASP A 8 19.94 -1.05 -7.51
CA ASP A 8 19.26 -2.33 -7.71
C ASP A 8 18.30 -2.59 -6.53
N PRO A 9 16.97 -2.65 -6.78
CA PRO A 9 15.99 -2.88 -5.75
C PRO A 9 16.02 -4.33 -5.21
N PHE A 10 16.66 -5.27 -5.91
CA PHE A 10 16.69 -6.70 -5.58
C PHE A 10 18.03 -7.19 -5.02
N LYS A 11 18.88 -6.28 -4.55
CA LYS A 11 20.15 -6.63 -3.88
C LYS A 11 19.93 -7.52 -2.66
N LYS A 12 20.93 -8.34 -2.32
CA LYS A 12 20.90 -9.20 -1.13
C LYS A 12 20.56 -8.40 0.15
N GLY A 13 19.51 -8.82 0.85
CA GLY A 13 19.01 -8.16 2.06
C GLY A 13 17.99 -7.05 1.82
N ALA A 14 17.62 -6.77 0.56
CA ALA A 14 16.47 -5.93 0.25
C ALA A 14 15.17 -6.60 0.74
N GLN A 15 14.29 -5.80 1.34
CA GLN A 15 12.94 -6.23 1.65
C GLN A 15 12.08 -6.08 0.40
N VAL A 16 11.35 -7.13 0.06
CA VAL A 16 10.54 -7.25 -1.16
C VAL A 16 9.19 -7.88 -0.83
N GLU A 17 8.20 -7.66 -1.69
CA GLU A 17 6.98 -8.45 -1.70
C GLU A 17 7.06 -9.52 -2.79
N VAL A 18 6.54 -10.70 -2.49
CA VAL A 18 6.45 -11.83 -3.42
C VAL A 18 4.98 -12.14 -3.61
N SER A 19 4.54 -12.25 -4.86
CA SER A 19 3.18 -12.68 -5.18
C SER A 19 3.15 -14.20 -5.29
N LEU A 20 2.31 -14.85 -4.49
CA LEU A 20 2.14 -16.31 -4.46
C LEU A 20 0.65 -16.62 -4.66
N GLU A 21 0.36 -17.70 -5.37
CA GLU A 21 -1.02 -18.15 -5.63
C GLU A 21 -1.50 -19.20 -4.61
N ASP A 22 -0.62 -19.71 -3.73
CA ASP A 22 -0.89 -20.78 -2.77
C ASP A 22 -1.00 -20.25 -1.33
N ASP A 23 -2.02 -20.72 -0.60
CA ASP A 23 -2.54 -20.14 0.63
C ASP A 23 -2.08 -20.86 1.93
N GLY A 24 -0.84 -21.36 1.98
CA GLY A 24 -0.36 -21.95 3.24
C GLY A 24 1.14 -22.19 3.40
N PHE A 25 1.67 -21.73 4.54
CA PHE A 25 2.88 -22.29 5.14
C PHE A 25 2.64 -22.75 6.58
N ARG A 26 2.94 -24.02 6.87
CA ARG A 26 2.89 -24.63 8.21
C ARG A 26 4.28 -25.07 8.67
N GLY A 27 5.18 -24.14 8.94
CA GLY A 27 6.53 -24.43 9.41
C GLY A 27 7.07 -23.40 10.41
N VAL A 28 8.09 -23.80 11.18
CA VAL A 28 8.71 -22.96 12.25
C VAL A 28 9.87 -22.10 11.71
N LEU A 29 10.44 -22.48 10.57
CA LEU A 29 11.52 -21.72 9.90
C LEU A 29 10.92 -20.82 8.82
N PRO A 30 11.49 -19.63 8.54
CA PRO A 30 11.06 -18.81 7.42
C PRO A 30 11.08 -19.61 6.10
N LEU A 31 9.99 -19.55 5.35
CA LEU A 31 9.90 -20.18 4.03
C LEU A 31 10.96 -19.61 3.09
N ARG A 32 11.58 -20.47 2.29
CA ARG A 32 12.55 -20.12 1.26
C ARG A 32 12.13 -20.75 -0.06
N GLU A 33 12.00 -19.92 -1.08
CA GLU A 33 11.56 -20.34 -2.41
C GLU A 33 12.38 -19.65 -3.49
N ALA A 34 12.58 -20.34 -4.61
CA ALA A 34 13.13 -19.75 -5.82
C ALA A 34 11.97 -19.27 -6.69
N VAL A 35 11.86 -17.95 -6.87
CA VAL A 35 10.78 -17.31 -7.62
C VAL A 35 11.31 -16.63 -8.87
N ASP A 36 10.48 -16.51 -9.90
CA ASP A 36 10.81 -15.72 -11.08
C ASP A 36 10.89 -14.22 -10.68
N PRO A 37 11.92 -13.47 -11.14
CA PRO A 37 12.02 -12.04 -10.88
C PRO A 37 10.76 -11.23 -11.21
N ILE A 38 9.92 -11.69 -12.16
CA ILE A 38 8.65 -11.03 -12.50
C ILE A 38 7.63 -11.05 -11.35
N LEU A 39 7.75 -12.00 -10.42
CA LEU A 39 6.88 -12.15 -9.25
C LEU A 39 7.36 -11.34 -8.04
N VAL A 40 8.53 -10.70 -8.16
CA VAL A 40 9.15 -9.91 -7.09
C VAL A 40 9.00 -8.43 -7.40
N ARG A 41 8.51 -7.67 -6.42
CA ARG A 41 8.42 -6.21 -6.51
C ARG A 41 9.00 -5.54 -5.27
N PRO A 42 9.45 -4.28 -5.38
CA PRO A 42 9.84 -3.48 -4.21
C PRO A 42 8.67 -3.33 -3.24
N ILE A 43 8.94 -2.84 -2.03
CA ILE A 43 7.86 -2.43 -1.12
C ILE A 43 7.19 -1.18 -1.68
N PRO A 44 5.84 -1.12 -1.74
CA PRO A 44 5.14 0.07 -2.19
C PRO A 44 5.44 1.28 -1.29
N PRO A 45 5.41 2.51 -1.83
CA PRO A 45 5.68 3.70 -1.05
C PRO A 45 4.68 3.83 0.10
N ARG A 46 5.15 4.26 1.27
CA ARG A 46 4.27 4.48 2.42
C ARG A 46 3.33 5.65 2.14
N GLU A 47 2.04 5.39 2.15
CA GLU A 47 1.02 6.43 2.07
C GLU A 47 0.73 7.03 3.46
N ALA A 48 0.31 8.30 3.46
CA ALA A 48 -0.32 8.87 4.63
C ALA A 48 -1.68 8.19 4.84
N ARG A 49 -2.14 8.18 6.09
CA ARG A 49 -3.49 7.73 6.46
C ARG A 49 -4.53 8.46 5.59
N ARG A 50 -5.26 7.70 4.78
CA ARG A 50 -6.28 8.20 3.85
C ARG A 50 -7.58 7.47 4.11
N ARG A 51 -8.69 8.14 3.82
CA ARG A 51 -9.99 7.48 3.77
C ARG A 51 -10.18 6.82 2.41
N PHE A 52 -10.71 5.60 2.44
CA PHE A 52 -11.08 4.87 1.24
C PHE A 52 -12.57 5.10 0.92
N HIS A 53 -12.91 5.06 -0.35
CA HIS A 53 -14.25 5.21 -0.88
C HIS A 53 -14.75 3.87 -1.40
N VAL A 54 -16.06 3.74 -1.47
CA VAL A 54 -16.70 2.58 -2.09
C VAL A 54 -16.25 2.48 -3.55
N SER A 55 -15.95 1.26 -3.98
CA SER A 55 -15.41 0.88 -5.29
C SER A 55 -13.93 1.24 -5.54
N GLU A 56 -13.17 1.65 -4.52
CA GLU A 56 -11.70 1.72 -4.64
C GLU A 56 -11.06 0.34 -4.50
N ASP A 57 -10.04 0.08 -5.33
CA ASP A 57 -9.17 -1.10 -5.25
C ASP A 57 -8.13 -0.90 -4.12
N VAL A 58 -8.07 -1.88 -3.22
CA VAL A 58 -7.22 -1.85 -2.02
C VAL A 58 -6.48 -3.18 -1.88
N ASP A 59 -5.31 -3.14 -1.25
CA ASP A 59 -4.72 -4.34 -0.68
C ASP A 59 -5.06 -4.40 0.80
N ALA A 60 -5.62 -5.51 1.25
CA ALA A 60 -5.94 -5.77 2.65
C ALA A 60 -4.93 -6.74 3.27
N PHE A 61 -4.45 -6.43 4.47
CA PHE A 61 -3.54 -7.29 5.21
C PHE A 61 -4.31 -8.41 5.93
N HIS A 62 -4.17 -9.64 5.44
CA HIS A 62 -4.86 -10.83 5.95
C HIS A 62 -3.97 -12.08 5.85
N ASN A 63 -3.99 -12.96 6.86
CA ASN A 63 -3.15 -14.17 6.93
C ASN A 63 -1.67 -13.94 6.56
N ASP A 64 -1.05 -12.92 7.17
CA ASP A 64 0.35 -12.54 6.96
C ASP A 64 0.71 -12.13 5.51
N GLY A 65 -0.28 -11.79 4.68
CA GLY A 65 -0.12 -11.34 3.31
C GLY A 65 -0.98 -10.13 2.96
N TRP A 66 -0.67 -9.49 1.82
CA TRP A 66 -1.48 -8.41 1.23
C TRP A 66 -2.33 -8.98 0.09
N TRP A 67 -3.64 -8.84 0.21
CA TRP A 67 -4.61 -9.40 -0.72
C TRP A 67 -5.38 -8.29 -1.43
N GLU A 68 -5.41 -8.36 -2.76
CA GLU A 68 -6.19 -7.44 -3.59
C GLU A 68 -7.69 -7.63 -3.35
N GLY A 69 -8.39 -6.53 -3.07
CA GLY A 69 -9.83 -6.50 -2.87
C GLY A 69 -10.43 -5.14 -3.20
N ILE A 70 -11.75 -5.06 -3.14
CA ILE A 70 -12.50 -3.84 -3.47
C ILE A 70 -13.31 -3.40 -2.27
N VAL A 71 -13.22 -2.12 -1.90
CA VAL A 71 -14.05 -1.57 -0.85
C VAL A 71 -15.50 -1.54 -1.31
N ILE A 72 -16.39 -2.23 -0.61
CA ILE A 72 -17.83 -2.26 -0.95
C ILE A 72 -18.67 -1.43 0.01
N THR A 73 -18.19 -1.22 1.24
CA THR A 73 -18.86 -0.37 2.23
C THR A 73 -17.83 0.34 3.08
N ALA A 74 -17.99 1.66 3.28
CA ALA A 74 -17.29 2.41 4.32
C ALA A 74 -18.16 2.44 5.58
N LEU A 75 -17.61 2.00 6.72
CA LEU A 75 -18.28 1.91 8.01
C LEU A 75 -17.81 3.04 8.93
N ASP A 76 -18.59 3.31 9.98
CA ASP A 76 -18.20 4.28 11.00
C ASP A 76 -16.95 3.81 11.78
N GLY A 77 -16.13 4.79 12.17
CA GLY A 77 -14.92 4.55 12.95
C GLY A 77 -13.68 4.19 12.13
N GLY A 78 -13.67 4.44 10.81
CA GLY A 78 -12.51 4.15 9.96
C GLY A 78 -12.38 2.66 9.62
N ARG A 79 -13.51 1.95 9.62
CA ARG A 79 -13.60 0.55 9.20
C ARG A 79 -14.15 0.47 7.78
N TYR A 80 -13.75 -0.56 7.05
CA TYR A 80 -14.17 -0.77 5.67
C TYR A 80 -14.48 -2.24 5.46
N SER A 81 -15.49 -2.50 4.66
CA SER A 81 -15.80 -3.84 4.20
C SER A 81 -15.21 -4.04 2.81
N VAL A 82 -14.33 -5.03 2.68
CA VAL A 82 -13.59 -5.34 1.46
C VAL A 82 -14.06 -6.67 0.90
N PHE A 83 -14.33 -6.69 -0.40
CA PHE A 83 -14.70 -7.88 -1.15
C PHE A 83 -13.49 -8.43 -1.91
N PHE A 84 -13.18 -9.71 -1.69
CA PHE A 84 -12.12 -10.43 -2.40
C PHE A 84 -12.72 -11.23 -3.54
N ARG A 85 -12.30 -10.91 -4.77
CA ARG A 85 -12.82 -11.60 -5.97
C ARG A 85 -12.39 -13.06 -6.04
N SER A 86 -11.21 -13.39 -5.51
CA SER A 86 -10.63 -14.73 -5.51
C SER A 86 -11.43 -15.71 -4.63
N SER A 87 -11.66 -15.36 -3.36
CA SER A 87 -12.39 -16.21 -2.41
C SER A 87 -13.91 -15.97 -2.42
N ARG A 88 -14.39 -14.90 -3.06
CA ARG A 88 -15.79 -14.42 -3.01
C ARG A 88 -16.27 -14.09 -1.60
N GLU A 89 -15.35 -13.68 -0.74
CA GLU A 89 -15.64 -13.32 0.64
C GLU A 89 -15.67 -11.80 0.84
N GLN A 90 -16.40 -11.40 1.86
CA GLN A 90 -16.48 -10.02 2.34
C GLN A 90 -16.01 -9.99 3.78
N ILE A 91 -14.97 -9.21 4.07
CA ILE A 91 -14.35 -9.12 5.39
C ILE A 91 -14.21 -7.64 5.78
N GLU A 92 -14.41 -7.34 7.08
CA GLU A 92 -14.20 -5.99 7.63
C GLU A 92 -12.75 -5.79 8.07
N PHE A 93 -12.19 -4.63 7.75
CA PHE A 93 -10.83 -4.22 8.09
C PHE A 93 -10.81 -2.80 8.64
N ASP A 94 -9.87 -2.53 9.55
CA ASP A 94 -9.55 -1.15 9.95
C ASP A 94 -8.71 -0.44 8.87
N GLU A 95 -8.75 0.90 8.85
CA GLU A 95 -7.92 1.74 7.98
C GLU A 95 -6.43 1.35 8.00
N SER A 96 -5.90 0.97 9.17
CA SER A 96 -4.49 0.57 9.31
C SER A 96 -4.13 -0.76 8.65
N GLN A 97 -5.13 -1.57 8.30
CA GLN A 97 -4.95 -2.86 7.63
C GLN A 97 -5.15 -2.76 6.12
N LEU A 98 -5.50 -1.58 5.61
CA LEU A 98 -5.71 -1.33 4.20
C LEU A 98 -4.63 -0.40 3.63
N ARG A 99 -4.31 -0.61 2.37
CA ARG A 99 -3.51 0.31 1.55
C ARG A 99 -4.12 0.40 0.15
N LEU A 100 -3.83 1.47 -0.56
CA LEU A 100 -4.21 1.57 -1.96
C LEU A 100 -3.54 0.45 -2.76
N HIS A 101 -4.31 -0.24 -3.61
CA HIS A 101 -3.74 -1.22 -4.52
C HIS A 101 -2.85 -0.52 -5.56
N ARG A 102 -1.64 -1.06 -5.76
CA ARG A 102 -0.68 -0.54 -6.73
C ARG A 102 0.02 -1.66 -7.47
N GLU A 103 0.16 -1.48 -8.77
CA GLU A 103 0.91 -2.38 -9.63
C GLU A 103 2.34 -1.86 -9.82
N TRP A 104 3.30 -2.79 -9.87
CA TRP A 104 4.69 -2.49 -10.20
C TRP A 104 4.92 -2.79 -11.68
N VAL A 105 4.94 -1.74 -12.49
CA VAL A 105 4.97 -1.86 -13.96
C VAL A 105 6.16 -1.07 -14.49
N TYR A 106 7.06 -1.74 -15.23
CA TYR A 106 8.26 -1.15 -15.84
C TYR A 106 9.10 -0.27 -14.89
N GLY A 107 9.30 -0.71 -13.64
CA GLY A 107 10.12 0.02 -12.68
C GLY A 107 9.40 1.18 -11.98
N LYS A 108 8.07 1.27 -12.07
CA LYS A 108 7.27 2.35 -11.47
C LYS A 108 6.01 1.80 -10.80
N TRP A 109 5.59 2.47 -9.74
CA TRP A 109 4.30 2.22 -9.08
C TRP A 109 3.17 2.91 -9.83
N VAL A 110 2.11 2.16 -10.11
CA VAL A 110 0.89 2.65 -10.76
C VAL A 110 -0.32 2.30 -9.89
N PRO A 111 -1.18 3.27 -9.50
CA PRO A 111 -1.00 4.72 -9.69
C PRO A 111 0.27 5.25 -8.99
N PRO A 112 0.79 6.44 -9.35
CA PRO A 112 1.93 7.06 -8.66
C PRO A 112 1.54 7.54 -7.25
N LEU A 113 2.52 7.81 -6.39
CA LEU A 113 2.24 8.34 -5.05
C LEU A 113 1.69 9.76 -5.19
N GLU A 114 0.53 10.04 -4.59
CA GLU A 114 0.00 11.40 -4.57
C GLU A 114 0.92 12.28 -3.71
N ALA A 115 1.34 13.41 -4.25
CA ALA A 115 2.10 14.39 -3.49
C ALA A 115 1.17 14.98 -2.42
N VAL A 116 1.56 14.86 -1.15
CA VAL A 116 0.87 15.57 -0.06
C VAL A 116 1.14 17.06 -0.27
N ASN A 117 0.17 17.78 -0.83
CA ASN A 117 0.19 19.24 -0.80
C ASN A 117 -0.12 19.65 0.64
N ASP A 118 0.92 20.05 1.38
CA ASP A 118 0.79 20.71 2.68
C ASP A 118 0.18 22.09 2.46
N ASP A 119 -1.15 22.18 2.43
CA ASP A 119 -1.90 23.44 2.39
C ASP A 119 -2.17 23.92 3.84
N SER A 120 -1.10 23.97 4.65
CA SER A 120 -1.14 24.67 5.94
C SER A 120 -1.14 26.17 5.65
N GLN A 121 -2.33 26.72 5.38
CA GLN A 121 -2.59 28.15 5.30
C GLN A 121 -2.15 28.83 6.61
N GLU A 122 -1.08 29.61 6.56
CA GLU A 122 -0.65 30.49 7.64
C GLU A 122 -1.68 31.62 7.84
N VAL A 123 -2.56 31.46 8.83
CA VAL A 123 -3.50 32.49 9.28
C VAL A 123 -2.74 33.59 10.03
N GLN A 124 -2.56 34.72 9.32
CA GLN A 124 -2.60 36.13 9.74
C GLN A 124 -1.87 36.59 11.02
N LYS A 125 -1.03 37.63 10.86
CA LYS A 125 -0.95 38.73 11.84
C LYS A 125 -1.10 40.09 11.14
N GLN A 126 -2.27 40.71 11.31
CA GLN A 126 -2.41 42.17 11.26
C GLN A 126 -2.06 42.72 12.65
N PRO A 127 -1.22 43.76 12.78
CA PRO A 127 -1.16 44.53 14.01
C PRO A 127 -2.26 45.59 14.05
N GLU A 128 -3.03 45.50 15.13
CA GLU A 128 -4.10 46.40 15.57
C GLU A 128 -3.57 47.83 15.80
N GLN A 129 -4.20 48.81 15.15
CA GLN A 129 -3.98 50.23 15.43
C GLN A 129 -4.74 50.64 16.69
N LYS A 130 -4.03 51.12 17.70
CA LYS A 130 -4.64 51.76 18.87
C LYS A 130 -3.99 53.12 19.15
N LYS A 131 -4.73 54.14 18.71
CA LYS A 131 -4.93 55.51 19.23
C LYS A 131 -3.76 56.25 19.86
#